data_AF-A0A5N3WBE1-F1
#
_entry.id   AF-A0A5N3WBE1-F1
#
_cell.length_a   1.000
_cell.length_b   1.000
_cell.length_c   1.000
_cell.angle_alpha   90.00
_cell.angle_beta   90.00
_cell.angle_gamma   90.00
#
_symmetry.space_group_name_H-M   'P 1'
#
loop_
_entity.id
_entity.type
_entity.pdbx_description
1 polymer ?
#
loop_
_entity_poly.entity_id
_entity_poly.type
_entity_poly.pdbx_seq_one_letter_code
_entity_poly.pdbx_strand_id
1 'polypeptide(L)'
;MYKIQLLSCIALTLALVANGAPTSSSTGNTMKEVKSLLLDLQLLLEKVKNPENLKLSKMHTFNFFMPKVNATELKHLNCLLEELKLLEDVLNLSPKNVNVNMFNILENKGHNSIRLELKILIYKESETSFKCEYDAATVKAVEFLNKWIIFCQRIYSTMT
;
A
#
# COMPACT_ATOMS: atom_id res chain seq x y z
N MET A 1 -32.69 57.37 11.75
CA MET A 1 -33.28 56.74 10.55
C MET A 1 -32.15 56.37 9.60
N TYR A 2 -32.22 55.12 9.15
CA TYR A 2 -31.31 54.37 8.26
C TYR A 2 -30.60 55.16 7.15
N LYS A 3 -29.34 54.80 6.85
CA LYS A 3 -28.96 54.31 5.51
C LYS A 3 -27.51 53.76 5.52
N ILE A 4 -27.42 52.44 5.63
CA ILE A 4 -26.23 51.64 5.36
C ILE A 4 -25.97 51.69 3.84
N GLN A 5 -24.82 52.20 3.42
CA GLN A 5 -24.34 52.07 2.04
C GLN A 5 -23.66 50.70 1.88
N LEU A 6 -24.43 49.73 1.40
CA LEU A 6 -23.97 48.43 0.92
C LEU A 6 -24.18 48.37 -0.59
N LEU A 7 -23.15 48.70 -1.36
CA LEU A 7 -23.05 48.50 -2.81
C LEU A 7 -21.54 48.52 -3.14
N SER A 8 -20.91 47.62 -3.88
CA SER A 8 -21.36 46.49 -4.67
C SER A 8 -20.12 45.73 -5.18
N CYS A 9 -20.30 44.43 -5.45
CA CYS A 9 -19.56 43.60 -6.41
C CYS A 9 -18.07 43.34 -6.20
N ILE A 10 -17.76 42.35 -5.34
CA ILE A 10 -16.62 41.46 -5.63
C ILE A 10 -17.10 40.51 -6.73
N ALA A 11 -16.67 40.76 -7.97
CA ALA A 11 -16.81 39.80 -9.05
C ALA A 11 -15.86 38.63 -8.78
N LEU A 12 -16.31 37.64 -8.02
CA LEU A 12 -15.66 36.33 -7.97
C LEU A 12 -16.18 35.52 -9.15
N THR A 13 -15.56 35.69 -10.31
CA THR A 13 -15.72 34.74 -11.41
C THR A 13 -15.09 33.42 -10.99
N LEU A 14 -15.95 32.54 -10.47
CA LEU A 14 -15.75 31.09 -10.43
C LEU A 14 -15.59 30.60 -11.87
N ALA A 15 -14.35 30.58 -12.36
CA ALA A 15 -13.95 29.71 -13.46
C ALA A 15 -13.22 28.51 -12.84
N LEU A 16 -14.00 27.63 -12.20
CA LEU A 16 -13.51 26.33 -11.74
C LEU A 16 -14.27 25.22 -12.45
N VAL A 17 -14.10 25.11 -13.77
CA VAL A 17 -14.35 23.86 -14.49
C VAL A 17 -13.39 23.78 -15.67
N ALA A 18 -12.89 22.56 -15.90
CA ALA A 18 -12.17 22.08 -17.07
C ALA A 18 -10.64 22.29 -17.04
N ASN A 19 -9.95 21.38 -16.36
CA ASN A 19 -9.28 20.26 -17.04
C ASN A 19 -8.69 19.32 -15.98
N GLY A 20 -9.26 18.12 -15.86
CA GLY A 20 -8.66 17.00 -15.17
C GLY A 20 -7.41 16.53 -15.91
N ALA A 21 -6.35 17.33 -15.86
CA ALA A 21 -5.01 16.88 -16.18
C ALA A 21 -4.49 16.13 -14.96
N PRO A 22 -3.88 14.94 -15.10
CA PRO A 22 -3.08 14.37 -14.04
C PRO A 22 -1.97 15.38 -13.76
N THR A 23 -2.02 16.05 -12.61
CA THR A 23 -0.87 16.85 -12.16
C THR A 23 0.31 15.89 -12.11
N SER A 24 1.36 16.18 -12.88
CA SER A 24 2.57 15.36 -13.00
C SER A 24 3.22 15.05 -11.64
N SER A 25 2.94 15.87 -10.62
CA SER A 25 3.30 15.65 -9.22
C SER A 25 2.61 14.44 -8.59
N SER A 26 1.34 14.14 -8.94
CA SER A 26 0.60 13.02 -8.37
C SER A 26 1.10 11.68 -8.88
N THR A 27 1.28 11.53 -10.20
CA THR A 27 1.81 10.31 -10.83
C THR A 27 3.27 10.07 -10.43
N GLY A 28 4.11 11.11 -10.40
CA GLY A 28 5.49 11.02 -9.90
C GLY A 28 5.57 10.62 -8.42
N ASN A 29 4.62 11.14 -7.63
CA ASN A 29 4.15 10.64 -6.34
C ASN A 29 4.12 9.11 -6.28
N THR A 30 3.05 8.58 -6.87
CA THR A 30 2.67 7.16 -6.86
C THR A 30 3.78 6.25 -7.36
N MET A 31 4.47 6.64 -8.43
CA MET A 31 5.59 5.86 -8.97
C MET A 31 6.72 5.67 -7.96
N LYS A 32 7.05 6.71 -7.18
CA LYS A 32 8.06 6.63 -6.12
C LYS A 32 7.63 5.66 -5.01
N GLU A 33 6.36 5.70 -4.60
CA GLU A 33 5.87 4.82 -3.54
C GLU A 33 5.75 3.35 -3.99
N VAL A 34 5.29 3.08 -5.23
CA VAL A 34 5.30 1.73 -5.81
C VAL A 34 6.72 1.19 -5.90
N LYS A 35 7.69 2.02 -6.30
CA LYS A 35 9.11 1.63 -6.34
C LYS A 35 9.65 1.30 -4.95
N SER A 36 9.31 2.10 -3.93
CA SER A 36 9.70 1.84 -2.54
C SER A 36 9.15 0.48 -2.09
N LEU A 37 7.83 0.28 -2.24
CA LEU A 37 7.17 -0.98 -1.89
C LEU A 37 7.78 -2.19 -2.59
N LEU A 38 8.11 -2.07 -3.88
CA LEU A 38 8.77 -3.14 -4.64
C LEU A 38 10.12 -3.53 -4.01
N LEU A 39 10.96 -2.57 -3.67
CA LEU A 39 12.26 -2.81 -3.05
C LEU A 39 12.11 -3.48 -1.67
N ASP A 40 11.16 -3.00 -0.87
CA ASP A 40 10.92 -3.55 0.46
C ASP A 40 10.37 -4.99 0.40
N LEU A 41 9.50 -5.30 -0.57
CA LEU A 41 9.01 -6.66 -0.81
C LEU A 41 10.13 -7.59 -1.29
N GLN A 42 11.04 -7.11 -2.13
CA GLN A 42 12.21 -7.87 -2.58
C GLN A 42 13.16 -8.18 -1.41
N LEU A 43 13.44 -7.20 -0.56
CA LEU A 43 14.25 -7.38 0.64
C LEU A 43 13.59 -8.36 1.62
N LEU A 44 12.26 -8.26 1.80
CA LEU A 44 11.51 -9.20 2.63
C LEU A 44 11.59 -10.62 2.06
N LEU A 45 11.46 -10.79 0.75
CA LEU A 45 11.59 -12.09 0.08
C LEU A 45 12.97 -12.71 0.33
N GLU A 46 14.04 -11.93 0.23
CA GLU A 46 15.40 -12.38 0.52
C GLU A 46 15.53 -12.90 1.97
N LYS A 47 15.05 -12.10 2.93
CA LYS A 47 15.04 -12.46 4.35
C LYS A 47 14.16 -13.66 4.66
N VAL A 48 13.05 -13.84 3.94
CA VAL A 48 12.20 -15.03 4.09
C VAL A 48 12.92 -16.25 3.55
N LYS A 49 13.56 -16.18 2.38
CA LYS A 49 14.31 -17.33 1.83
C LYS A 49 15.45 -17.77 2.74
N ASN A 50 16.14 -16.83 3.40
CA ASN A 50 17.24 -17.08 4.31
C ASN A 50 16.90 -16.51 5.70
N PRO A 51 16.08 -17.20 6.52
CA PRO A 51 15.55 -16.64 7.74
C PRO A 51 16.63 -16.56 8.84
N GLU A 52 17.03 -15.35 9.17
CA GLU A 52 17.98 -15.07 10.26
C GLU A 52 17.34 -15.14 11.66
N ASN A 53 16.00 -15.23 11.73
CA ASN A 53 15.28 -15.27 13.01
C ASN A 53 14.02 -16.13 12.95
N LEU A 54 13.58 -16.58 14.13
CA LEU A 54 12.42 -17.47 14.32
C LEU A 54 11.10 -16.88 13.76
N LYS A 55 10.95 -15.55 13.71
CA LYS A 55 9.73 -14.91 13.17
C LYS A 55 9.65 -15.05 11.66
N LEU A 56 10.77 -14.83 10.96
CA LEU A 56 10.89 -15.09 9.53
C LEU A 56 10.70 -16.58 9.23
N SER A 57 11.21 -17.47 10.10
CA SER A 57 10.96 -18.91 9.98
C SER A 57 9.47 -19.25 10.08
N LYS A 58 8.72 -18.60 10.99
CA LYS A 58 7.27 -18.80 11.13
C LYS A 58 6.47 -18.32 9.91
N MET A 59 6.97 -17.33 9.17
CA MET A 59 6.32 -16.87 7.93
C MET A 59 6.20 -17.99 6.89
N HIS A 60 7.13 -18.95 6.84
CA HIS A 60 7.03 -20.12 5.97
C HIS A 60 5.87 -21.07 6.31
N THR A 61 5.47 -21.09 7.58
CA THR A 61 4.37 -21.94 8.06
C THR A 61 3.00 -21.30 7.83
N PHE A 62 2.95 -19.98 7.66
CA PHE A 62 1.72 -19.26 7.36
C PHE A 62 1.26 -19.58 5.93
N ASN A 63 -0.05 -19.78 5.79
CA ASN A 63 -0.71 -20.00 4.52
C ASN A 63 -1.41 -18.70 4.13
N PHE A 64 -0.98 -18.10 3.02
CA PHE A 64 -1.53 -16.84 2.54
C PHE A 64 -2.64 -17.09 1.53
N PHE A 65 -3.70 -16.30 1.59
CA PHE A 65 -4.70 -16.25 0.54
C PHE A 65 -4.26 -15.30 -0.56
N MET A 66 -4.46 -15.71 -1.83
CA MET A 66 -4.27 -14.81 -2.98
C MET A 66 -5.62 -14.32 -3.51
N PRO A 67 -5.71 -13.09 -4.02
CA PRO A 67 -6.91 -12.60 -4.64
C PRO A 67 -7.26 -13.43 -5.90
N LYS A 68 -8.55 -13.68 -6.14
CA LYS A 68 -9.05 -14.39 -7.33
C LYS A 68 -8.76 -13.63 -8.61
N VAL A 69 -8.92 -12.32 -8.55
CA VAL A 69 -8.67 -11.43 -9.68
C VAL A 69 -7.16 -11.24 -9.79
N ASN A 70 -6.63 -11.33 -11.01
CA ASN A 70 -5.27 -10.87 -11.27
C ASN A 70 -5.21 -9.41 -10.82
N ALA A 71 -4.46 -9.12 -9.75
CA ALA A 71 -4.29 -7.76 -9.29
C ALA A 71 -3.75 -6.92 -10.46
N THR A 72 -4.48 -5.89 -10.87
CA THR A 72 -4.15 -5.00 -11.99
C THR A 72 -4.18 -3.52 -11.63
N GLU A 73 -4.91 -3.16 -10.58
CA GLU A 73 -5.08 -1.80 -10.05
C GLU A 73 -4.50 -1.68 -8.63
N LEU A 74 -4.08 -0.48 -8.17
CA LEU A 74 -3.44 -0.32 -6.85
C LEU A 74 -4.39 -0.66 -5.70
N LYS A 75 -5.70 -0.52 -5.85
CA LYS A 75 -6.71 -0.91 -4.85
C LYS A 75 -6.58 -2.37 -4.41
N HIS A 76 -6.06 -3.25 -5.28
CA HIS A 76 -5.81 -4.66 -4.94
C HIS A 76 -4.71 -4.82 -3.88
N LEU A 77 -3.83 -3.83 -3.69
CA LEU A 77 -2.87 -3.80 -2.58
C LEU A 77 -3.54 -3.84 -1.21
N ASN A 78 -4.85 -3.54 -1.11
CA ASN A 78 -5.59 -3.78 0.12
C ASN A 78 -5.56 -5.26 0.54
N CYS A 79 -5.53 -6.21 -0.41
CA CYS A 79 -5.48 -7.63 -0.09
C CYS A 79 -4.12 -8.04 0.47
N LEU A 80 -3.05 -7.46 -0.06
CA LEU A 80 -1.72 -7.57 0.53
C LEU A 80 -1.71 -7.04 1.97
N LEU A 81 -2.31 -5.86 2.19
CA LEU A 81 -2.38 -5.26 3.52
C LEU A 81 -3.18 -6.10 4.52
N GLU A 82 -4.29 -6.72 4.11
CA GLU A 82 -5.11 -7.59 4.96
C GLU A 82 -4.37 -8.86 5.37
N GLU A 83 -3.78 -9.58 4.41
CA GLU A 83 -3.02 -10.81 4.67
C GLU A 83 -1.80 -10.56 5.56
N LEU A 84 -1.13 -9.43 5.37
CA LEU A 84 0.00 -9.03 6.22
C LEU A 84 -0.42 -8.71 7.66
N LYS A 85 -1.63 -8.18 7.90
CA LYS A 85 -2.16 -7.99 9.25
C LYS A 85 -2.44 -9.34 9.93
N LEU A 86 -3.03 -10.30 9.21
CA LEU A 86 -3.28 -11.64 9.74
C LEU A 86 -1.97 -12.32 10.14
N LEU A 87 -0.91 -12.13 9.35
CA LEU A 87 0.42 -12.60 9.67
C LEU A 87 0.99 -11.92 10.93
N GLU A 88 0.85 -10.59 11.08
CA GLU A 88 1.24 -9.88 12.31
C GLU A 88 0.55 -10.48 13.55
N ASP A 89 -0.75 -10.75 13.45
CA ASP A 89 -1.56 -11.32 14.53
C ASP A 89 -1.10 -12.74 14.89
N VAL A 90 -0.88 -13.61 13.88
CA VAL A 90 -0.37 -14.98 14.11
C VAL A 90 1.03 -14.98 14.72
N LEU A 91 1.85 -14.00 14.38
CA LEU A 91 3.17 -13.83 14.95
C LEU A 91 3.15 -13.20 16.36
N ASN A 92 1.96 -12.90 16.90
CA ASN A 92 1.74 -12.20 18.17
C ASN A 92 2.50 -10.87 18.24
N LEU A 93 2.61 -10.19 17.10
CA LEU A 93 3.23 -8.87 16.99
C LEU A 93 2.21 -7.82 17.40
N SER A 94 1.77 -7.88 18.66
CA SER A 94 0.79 -6.93 19.20
C SER A 94 1.35 -5.50 19.12
N PRO A 95 0.54 -4.50 18.76
CA PRO A 95 0.94 -3.08 18.80
C PRO A 95 1.35 -2.59 20.20
N LYS A 96 1.08 -3.36 21.28
CA LYS A 96 1.60 -3.08 22.63
C LYS A 96 3.12 -3.30 22.77
N ASN A 97 3.72 -4.09 21.88
CA ASN A 97 5.17 -4.26 21.79
C ASN A 97 5.70 -3.28 20.73
N VAL A 98 5.79 -2.00 21.10
CA VAL A 98 6.10 -0.86 20.23
C VAL A 98 7.36 -1.04 19.36
N ASN A 99 8.28 -1.93 19.75
CA ASN A 99 9.53 -2.20 19.03
C ASN A 99 9.49 -3.42 18.09
N VAL A 100 8.34 -4.08 17.92
CA VAL A 100 8.28 -5.38 17.24
C VAL A 100 7.13 -5.45 16.26
N ASN A 101 7.02 -4.46 15.38
CA ASN A 101 6.20 -4.63 14.20
C ASN A 101 6.97 -5.54 13.21
N MET A 102 6.30 -6.45 12.50
CA MET A 102 7.01 -7.32 11.52
C MET A 102 7.77 -6.49 10.49
N PHE A 103 7.19 -5.33 10.16
CA PHE A 103 7.75 -4.35 9.26
C PHE A 103 8.87 -3.50 9.87
N ASN A 104 9.04 -3.53 11.19
CA ASN A 104 10.25 -3.02 11.84
C ASN A 104 11.42 -4.00 11.72
N ILE A 105 11.20 -5.26 11.31
CA ILE A 105 12.30 -6.19 10.96
C ILE A 105 13.02 -5.72 9.66
N LEU A 106 12.38 -4.83 8.90
CA LEU A 106 12.99 -4.11 7.78
C LEU A 106 13.65 -2.78 8.19
N GLU A 107 13.59 -2.36 9.47
CA GLU A 107 14.24 -1.13 9.95
C GLU A 107 15.77 -1.24 9.93
N ASN A 108 16.33 -0.97 8.77
CA ASN A 108 17.59 -0.25 8.69
C ASN A 108 17.24 1.25 8.65
N LYS A 109 16.97 1.83 9.84
CA LYS A 109 16.90 3.27 10.22
C LYS A 109 16.43 4.37 9.24
N GLY A 110 15.78 4.07 8.11
CA GLY A 110 15.41 5.10 7.12
C GLY A 110 14.40 4.71 6.05
N HIS A 111 13.83 3.50 6.08
CA HIS A 111 12.77 3.09 5.16
C HIS A 111 11.39 3.20 5.83
N ASN A 112 10.42 3.68 5.06
CA ASN A 112 9.01 3.61 5.45
C ASN A 112 8.62 2.12 5.59
N SER A 113 7.76 1.83 6.57
CA SER A 113 7.29 0.46 6.80
C SER A 113 6.33 0.06 5.67
N ILE A 114 6.51 -1.09 5.01
CA ILE A 114 5.62 -1.61 3.92
C ILE A 114 4.13 -1.30 4.16
N ARG A 115 3.66 -1.45 5.40
CA ARG A 115 2.28 -1.14 5.80
C ARG A 115 1.88 0.32 5.57
N LEU A 116 2.78 1.26 5.86
CA LEU A 116 2.63 2.68 5.58
C LEU A 116 2.62 2.94 4.07
N GLU A 117 3.52 2.38 3.27
CA GLU A 117 3.44 2.53 1.81
C GLU A 117 2.11 2.02 1.25
N LEU A 118 1.68 0.83 1.69
CA LEU A 118 0.40 0.26 1.27
C LEU A 118 -0.77 1.18 1.61
N LYS A 119 -0.81 1.73 2.83
CA LYS A 119 -1.85 2.69 3.22
C LYS A 119 -1.84 3.96 2.37
N ILE A 120 -0.65 4.51 2.07
CA ILE A 120 -0.51 5.70 1.23
C ILE A 120 -1.04 5.41 -0.18
N LEU A 121 -0.64 4.28 -0.77
CA LEU A 121 -1.06 3.89 -2.12
C LEU A 121 -2.57 3.62 -2.21
N ILE A 122 -3.14 2.91 -1.24
CA ILE A 122 -4.57 2.61 -1.19
C ILE A 122 -5.39 3.89 -1.00
N TYR A 123 -5.01 4.76 -0.06
CA TYR A 123 -5.73 6.00 0.23
C TYR A 123 -5.76 6.97 -0.96
N LYS A 124 -4.69 7.02 -1.76
CA LYS A 124 -4.62 7.87 -2.96
C LYS A 124 -5.58 7.43 -4.07
N GLU A 125 -5.95 6.14 -4.12
CA GLU A 125 -6.77 5.59 -5.22
C GLU A 125 -8.22 5.32 -4.80
N SER A 126 -8.52 5.15 -3.51
CA SER A 126 -9.85 4.71 -3.05
C SER A 126 -10.69 5.84 -2.43
N GLU A 127 -11.72 6.30 -3.15
CA GLU A 127 -12.92 6.92 -2.54
C GLU A 127 -13.93 5.87 -2.02
N THR A 128 -13.78 4.60 -2.39
CA THR A 128 -14.74 3.52 -2.09
C THR A 128 -14.08 2.30 -1.42
N SER A 129 -14.81 1.63 -0.54
CA SER A 129 -14.34 0.44 0.18
C SER A 129 -14.18 -0.76 -0.77
N PHE A 130 -12.95 -1.02 -1.23
CA PHE A 130 -12.63 -2.23 -1.98
C PHE A 130 -12.61 -3.44 -1.03
N LYS A 131 -13.31 -4.52 -1.40
CA LYS A 131 -13.28 -5.80 -0.66
C LYS A 131 -12.48 -6.82 -1.45
N CYS A 132 -11.62 -7.56 -0.75
CA CYS A 132 -10.81 -8.61 -1.34
C CYS A 132 -11.59 -9.91 -1.51
N GLU A 133 -11.59 -10.42 -2.74
CA GLU A 133 -12.10 -11.75 -3.05
C GLU A 133 -10.93 -12.71 -3.22
N TYR A 134 -10.87 -13.74 -2.39
CA TYR A 134 -9.73 -14.66 -2.31
C TYR A 134 -10.01 -16.01 -2.99
N ASP A 135 -8.97 -16.60 -3.57
CA ASP A 135 -8.99 -17.99 -4.02
C ASP A 135 -9.17 -18.93 -2.82
N ALA A 136 -9.76 -20.10 -3.04
CA ALA A 136 -9.85 -21.15 -2.05
C ALA A 136 -8.47 -21.77 -1.74
N ALA A 137 -7.55 -21.75 -2.71
CA ALA A 137 -6.20 -22.25 -2.54
C ALA A 137 -5.29 -21.21 -1.85
N THR A 138 -4.55 -21.68 -0.85
CA THR A 138 -3.52 -20.87 -0.17
C THR A 138 -2.14 -21.13 -0.73
N VAL A 139 -1.25 -20.14 -0.64
CA VAL A 139 0.14 -20.21 -1.08
C VAL A 139 1.12 -19.98 0.07
N LYS A 140 2.37 -20.37 -0.12
CA LYS A 140 3.46 -20.13 0.84
C LYS A 140 4.08 -18.74 0.68
N ALA A 141 4.76 -18.25 1.72
CA ALA A 141 5.35 -16.92 1.78
C ALA A 141 6.17 -16.52 0.55
N VAL A 142 7.03 -17.43 0.06
CA VAL A 142 7.88 -17.17 -1.11
C VAL A 142 7.05 -16.94 -2.37
N GLU A 143 6.02 -17.77 -2.60
CA GLU A 143 5.12 -17.61 -3.75
C GLU A 143 4.25 -16.36 -3.61
N PHE A 144 3.71 -16.12 -2.41
CA PHE A 144 2.94 -14.93 -2.08
C PHE A 144 3.71 -13.65 -2.42
N LEU A 145 4.92 -13.50 -1.89
CA LEU A 145 5.77 -12.33 -2.11
C LEU A 145 6.16 -12.19 -3.58
N ASN A 146 6.53 -13.28 -4.26
CA ASN A 146 6.85 -13.24 -5.69
C ASN A 146 5.67 -12.72 -6.53
N LYS A 147 4.44 -13.17 -6.26
CA LYS A 147 3.26 -12.69 -6.99
C LYS A 147 3.00 -11.20 -6.77
N TRP A 148 3.18 -10.70 -5.55
CA TRP A 148 3.05 -9.26 -5.25
C TRP A 148 4.20 -8.41 -5.81
N ILE A 149 5.42 -8.94 -5.87
CA ILE A 149 6.55 -8.31 -6.56
C ILE A 149 6.24 -8.16 -8.05
N ILE A 150 5.78 -9.23 -8.70
CA ILE A 150 5.38 -9.19 -10.12
C ILE A 150 4.25 -8.18 -10.34
N PHE A 151 3.28 -8.12 -9.42
CA PHE A 151 2.23 -7.10 -9.45
C PHE A 151 2.81 -5.67 -9.43
N CYS A 152 3.67 -5.36 -8.45
CA CYS A 152 4.27 -4.03 -8.33
C CYS A 152 5.13 -3.69 -9.56
N GLN A 153 5.86 -4.66 -10.12
CA GLN A 153 6.63 -4.48 -11.34
C GLN A 153 5.74 -4.11 -12.53
N ARG A 154 4.60 -4.80 -12.70
CA ARG A 154 3.65 -4.49 -13.78
C ARG A 154 3.09 -3.08 -13.65
N ILE A 155 2.63 -2.70 -12.46
CA ILE A 155 2.14 -1.34 -12.19
C ILE A 155 3.23 -0.30 -12.49
N TYR A 156 4.44 -0.52 -11.99
CA TYR A 156 5.56 0.38 -12.21
C TYR A 156 5.89 0.55 -13.71
N SER A 157 5.91 -0.56 -14.47
CA SER A 157 6.13 -0.54 -15.92
C SER A 157 5.02 0.18 -16.68
N THR A 158 3.77 0.15 -16.21
CA THR A 158 2.68 0.92 -16.83
C THR A 158 2.72 2.42 -16.52
N MET A 159 3.46 2.82 -15.47
CA MET A 159 3.65 4.22 -15.07
C MET A 159 4.92 4.86 -15.64
N THR A 160 5.83 4.06 -16.20
CA THR A 160 7.09 4.51 -16.83
C THR A 160 6.86 4.74 -18.32
#